data_AF-A0A6S6S2B7-F1
#
_entry.id   AF-A0A6S6S2B7-F1
#
_cell.length_a   1.000
_cell.length_b   1.000
_cell.length_c   1.000
_cell.angle_alpha   90.00
_cell.angle_beta   90.00
_cell.angle_gamma   90.00
#
_symmetry.space_group_name_H-M   'P 1'
#
loop_
_entity.id
_entity.type
_entity.pdbx_description
1 polymer ?
#
loop_
_entity_poly.entity_id
_entity_poly.type
_entity_poly.pdbx_seq_one_letter_code
_entity_poly.pdbx_strand_id
1 'polypeptide(L)'
;MKTSQLLFTTLVLFGLTACGSNKHGESSTPDNVGTLANSAFVYDNNSPYKETLLGCIEPDDVSSSCTLNTLPLIAQESSGVTKNMIMQRLVVSDKWMGERFSQLLDHLAGKEIYTLFGSVTAVVIHKDIIPSFYTTTTGAIYIDPRYLWVTDQESKTITQKEDFRSDFGSQLQFIAGSYSTHNGYSIRSQVEMGSGQDRNFNDTIAPFAGLLYHELAHANDFIPPSMIDSLDTTKIVSEVIRDISNSRVSSALYNYSPLTSSELLSLGKVMYHGHTATEEEKDLSGYVAGALFDEEDASDIYAYSTMYEDTATLFADTMMKLYFNVNNNVVFVNADKLNNQNVIELEWGVRNPVAKASVAHRAIFVSDRLNPKPNGWNELFHTHIGSVAYLQTNQNEKPTFNKSNIDLKNKIRIEDFKYLSF
;
A
#
# COMPACT_ATOMS: atom_id res chain seq x y z
N MET A 1 55.71 37.44 35.29
CA MET A 1 55.91 36.53 34.16
C MET A 1 54.55 36.27 33.54
N LYS A 2 54.43 36.54 32.24
CA LYS A 2 53.21 36.41 31.44
C LYS A 2 52.95 34.93 31.14
N THR A 3 51.71 34.48 31.26
CA THR A 3 51.15 33.43 30.39
C THR A 3 49.64 33.58 30.34
N SER A 4 49.18 33.95 29.14
CA SER A 4 47.79 34.06 28.69
C SER A 4 47.20 32.66 28.53
N GLN A 5 46.06 32.37 29.16
CA GLN A 5 45.20 31.24 28.79
C GLN A 5 44.07 31.76 27.90
N LEU A 6 44.17 31.43 26.62
CA LEU A 6 43.13 31.61 25.61
C LEU A 6 41.99 30.63 25.90
N LEU A 7 40.77 31.13 26.11
CA LEU A 7 39.56 30.33 25.95
C LEU A 7 39.30 30.13 24.44
N PHE A 8 39.35 28.88 23.98
CA PHE A 8 38.83 28.49 22.67
C PHE A 8 37.34 28.20 22.80
N THR A 9 36.51 29.11 22.30
CA THR A 9 35.08 28.90 22.11
C THR A 9 34.89 28.22 20.75
N THR A 10 34.61 26.93 20.72
CA THR A 10 34.31 26.20 19.49
C THR A 10 32.85 26.47 19.09
N LEU A 11 32.66 27.44 18.20
CA LEU A 11 31.42 27.71 17.49
C LEU A 11 31.29 26.66 16.36
N VAL A 12 30.45 25.65 16.55
CA VAL A 12 30.16 24.65 15.49
C VAL A 12 29.12 25.25 14.54
N LEU A 13 29.63 25.86 13.47
CA LEU A 13 28.88 26.29 12.29
C LEU A 13 28.74 25.06 11.38
N PHE A 14 27.57 24.41 11.33
CA PHE A 14 27.28 23.42 10.27
C PHE A 14 26.75 24.14 9.03
N GLY A 15 27.68 24.59 8.19
CA GLY A 15 27.45 24.80 6.77
C GLY A 15 28.23 23.73 6.01
N LEU A 16 27.53 22.83 5.33
CA LEU A 16 28.14 21.92 4.35
C LEU A 16 27.28 21.90 3.09
N THR A 17 27.69 22.73 2.12
CA THR A 17 27.57 22.42 0.70
C THR A 17 28.69 21.44 0.34
N ALA A 18 28.36 20.29 -0.23
CA ALA A 18 29.31 19.48 -1.00
C ALA A 18 28.56 18.67 -2.06
N CYS A 19 28.63 19.12 -3.32
CA CYS A 19 28.61 18.24 -4.47
C CYS A 19 29.95 17.49 -4.51
N GLY A 20 29.89 16.17 -4.71
CA GLY A 20 31.07 15.32 -4.84
C GLY A 20 30.67 13.93 -5.26
N SER A 21 30.62 13.74 -6.58
CA SER A 21 30.25 12.54 -7.29
C SER A 21 30.98 11.29 -6.79
N ASN A 22 30.21 10.29 -6.37
CA ASN A 22 30.53 8.89 -6.61
C ASN A 22 29.24 8.16 -6.93
N LYS A 23 29.21 7.56 -8.12
CA LYS A 23 28.12 6.76 -8.65
C LYS A 23 27.88 5.58 -7.70
N HIS A 24 26.71 5.53 -7.08
CA HIS A 24 25.99 4.36 -6.56
C HIS A 24 24.95 4.88 -5.55
N GLY A 25 23.68 4.85 -5.94
CA GLY A 25 22.57 5.37 -5.14
C GLY A 25 21.59 6.17 -6.00
N GLU A 26 21.11 5.56 -7.08
CA GLU A 26 19.98 6.10 -7.82
C GLU A 26 18.70 5.77 -7.06
N SER A 27 18.04 6.84 -6.64
CA SER A 27 16.58 6.97 -6.54
C SER A 27 15.88 5.96 -7.46
N SER A 28 15.19 4.99 -6.88
CA SER A 28 14.29 4.09 -7.61
C SER A 28 13.01 4.84 -8.01
N THR A 29 13.16 5.88 -8.82
CA THR A 29 12.14 6.28 -9.79
C THR A 29 12.29 5.31 -10.96
N PRO A 30 11.24 4.59 -11.38
CA PRO A 30 11.35 3.60 -12.46
C PRO A 30 11.95 4.20 -13.73
N ASP A 31 13.14 3.76 -14.10
CA ASP A 31 13.75 4.08 -15.39
C ASP A 31 12.90 3.49 -16.53
N ASN A 32 12.52 4.35 -17.47
CA ASN A 32 11.64 4.12 -18.63
C ASN A 32 10.13 4.11 -18.37
N VAL A 33 9.63 5.18 -17.75
CA VAL A 33 8.33 5.73 -18.16
C VAL A 33 8.55 6.50 -19.46
N GLY A 34 8.29 5.86 -20.60
CA GLY A 34 8.03 6.63 -21.82
C GLY A 34 6.75 7.42 -21.57
N THR A 35 6.89 8.73 -21.29
CA THR A 35 5.83 9.72 -21.02
C THR A 35 4.42 9.14 -21.03
N LEU A 36 3.89 8.72 -19.87
CA LEU A 36 2.49 8.26 -19.71
C LEU A 36 1.53 9.20 -20.45
N ALA A 37 1.78 10.50 -20.36
CA ALA A 37 0.98 11.55 -20.98
C ALA A 37 0.85 11.40 -22.52
N ASN A 38 1.86 10.86 -23.21
CA ASN A 38 1.84 10.73 -24.67
C ASN A 38 0.97 9.58 -25.19
N SER A 39 0.65 8.60 -24.34
CA SER A 39 -0.24 7.48 -24.67
C SER A 39 -1.49 7.40 -23.79
N ALA A 40 -1.77 8.46 -23.03
CA ALA A 40 -2.95 8.58 -22.20
C ALA A 40 -3.91 9.65 -22.72
N PHE A 41 -5.17 9.57 -22.29
CA PHE A 41 -6.19 10.57 -22.56
C PHE A 41 -7.13 10.71 -21.36
N VAL A 42 -7.74 11.89 -21.22
CA VAL A 42 -8.78 12.13 -20.21
C VAL A 42 -10.03 11.34 -20.59
N TYR A 43 -10.51 10.51 -19.67
CA TYR A 43 -11.62 9.60 -19.95
C TYR A 43 -12.94 10.35 -20.20
N ASP A 44 -13.27 11.33 -19.35
CA ASP A 44 -14.46 12.17 -19.52
C ASP A 44 -14.15 13.41 -20.36
N ASN A 45 -14.63 13.41 -21.61
CA ASN A 45 -14.48 14.54 -22.53
C ASN A 45 -15.20 15.82 -22.10
N ASN A 46 -16.12 15.74 -21.14
CA ASN A 46 -16.81 16.89 -20.56
C ASN A 46 -16.21 17.30 -19.21
N SER A 47 -15.09 16.69 -18.80
CA SER A 47 -14.40 17.08 -17.57
C SER A 47 -13.98 18.56 -17.62
N PRO A 48 -14.23 19.35 -16.57
CA PRO A 48 -13.70 20.71 -16.47
C PRO A 48 -12.16 20.73 -16.44
N TYR A 49 -11.52 19.59 -16.16
CA TYR A 49 -10.07 19.43 -16.08
C TYR A 49 -9.45 18.82 -17.34
N LYS A 50 -10.22 18.66 -18.42
CA LYS A 50 -9.77 17.98 -19.65
C LYS A 50 -8.44 18.51 -20.19
N GLU A 51 -8.31 19.83 -20.26
CA GLU A 51 -7.10 20.48 -20.82
C GLU A 51 -5.93 20.52 -19.83
N THR A 52 -6.18 20.21 -18.55
CA THR A 52 -5.21 20.37 -17.46
C THR A 52 -4.66 19.02 -16.97
N LEU A 53 -5.48 17.98 -16.91
CA LEU A 53 -5.12 16.69 -16.31
C LEU A 53 -3.81 16.11 -16.87
N LEU A 54 -3.68 16.02 -18.20
CA LEU A 54 -2.50 15.42 -18.82
C LEU A 54 -1.19 16.15 -18.46
N GLY A 55 -1.24 17.48 -18.33
CA GLY A 55 -0.06 18.27 -17.94
C GLY A 55 0.28 18.19 -16.45
N CYS A 56 -0.65 17.72 -15.60
CA CYS A 56 -0.46 17.66 -14.15
C CYS A 56 -0.11 16.27 -13.62
N ILE A 57 -0.36 15.21 -14.39
CA ILE A 57 -0.12 13.82 -13.94
C ILE A 57 1.32 13.33 -14.20
N GLU A 58 2.14 14.09 -14.91
CA GLU A 58 3.52 13.71 -15.21
C GLU A 58 4.38 14.97 -15.36
N PRO A 59 4.63 15.70 -14.26
CA PRO A 59 5.49 16.88 -14.30
C PRO A 59 6.95 16.47 -14.52
N ASP A 60 7.72 17.30 -15.25
CA ASP A 60 9.15 17.07 -15.51
C ASP A 60 9.98 16.97 -14.22
N ASP A 61 9.58 17.71 -13.18
CA ASP A 61 10.16 17.69 -11.85
C ASP A 61 9.15 18.18 -10.80
N VAL A 62 9.50 18.10 -9.51
CA VAL A 62 8.57 18.50 -8.43
C VAL A 62 8.16 19.97 -8.55
N SER A 63 9.05 20.87 -9.00
CA SER A 63 8.76 22.31 -9.11
C SER A 63 7.85 22.66 -10.30
N SER A 64 7.75 21.78 -11.31
CA SER A 64 6.80 21.93 -12.43
C SER A 64 5.44 21.28 -12.17
N SER A 65 5.23 20.72 -10.97
CA SER A 65 3.93 20.17 -10.56
C SER A 65 2.84 21.25 -10.54
N CYS A 66 1.60 20.85 -10.81
CA CYS A 66 0.48 21.77 -10.76
C CYS A 66 0.18 22.24 -9.33
N THR A 67 -0.11 23.53 -9.20
CA THR A 67 -0.66 24.09 -7.96
C THR A 67 -2.08 23.59 -7.73
N LEU A 68 -2.56 23.63 -6.49
CA LEU A 68 -3.95 23.30 -6.15
C LEU A 68 -4.97 24.27 -6.77
N ASN A 69 -4.58 25.48 -7.17
CA ASN A 69 -5.42 26.38 -7.97
C ASN A 69 -5.64 25.84 -9.40
N THR A 70 -4.64 25.13 -9.94
CA THR A 70 -4.69 24.56 -11.29
C THR A 70 -5.42 23.22 -11.28
N LEU A 71 -5.08 22.35 -10.33
CA LEU A 71 -5.72 21.04 -10.15
C LEU A 71 -5.96 20.81 -8.65
N PRO A 72 -7.13 21.22 -8.11
CA PRO A 72 -7.44 21.08 -6.69
C PRO A 72 -7.67 19.61 -6.32
N LEU A 73 -7.60 19.30 -5.03
CA LEU A 73 -8.08 18.00 -4.53
C LEU A 73 -9.59 17.89 -4.77
N ILE A 74 -10.10 16.66 -4.94
CA ILE A 74 -11.53 16.45 -5.25
C ILE A 74 -12.44 17.05 -4.16
N ALA A 75 -12.08 16.94 -2.87
CA ALA A 75 -12.90 17.47 -1.79
C ALA A 75 -12.78 19.00 -1.58
N GLN A 76 -11.83 19.68 -2.23
CA GLN A 76 -11.78 21.16 -2.20
C GLN A 76 -12.92 21.79 -3.03
N GLU A 77 -13.56 21.02 -3.91
CA GLU A 77 -14.67 21.49 -4.73
C GLU A 77 -16.05 21.21 -4.10
N SER A 78 -16.13 20.17 -3.25
CA SER A 78 -17.37 19.76 -2.59
C SER A 78 -17.07 18.83 -1.41
N SER A 79 -17.76 19.06 -0.29
CA SER A 79 -17.70 18.18 0.88
C SER A 79 -18.36 16.81 0.65
N GLY A 80 -19.09 16.63 -0.45
CA GLY A 80 -19.73 15.36 -0.83
C GLY A 80 -19.14 14.82 -2.12
N VAL A 81 -18.05 14.03 -2.02
CA VAL A 81 -17.42 13.41 -3.20
C VAL A 81 -18.36 12.42 -3.86
N THR A 82 -18.56 12.57 -5.16
CA THR A 82 -19.39 11.68 -5.97
C THR A 82 -18.57 10.91 -6.98
N LYS A 83 -19.10 9.78 -7.47
CA LYS A 83 -18.52 9.06 -8.61
C LYS A 83 -18.21 9.98 -9.79
N ASN A 84 -19.12 10.90 -10.13
CA ASN A 84 -18.92 11.80 -11.26
C ASN A 84 -17.68 12.67 -11.08
N MET A 85 -17.46 13.22 -9.88
CA MET A 85 -16.25 14.00 -9.57
C MET A 85 -14.98 13.16 -9.73
N ILE A 86 -14.99 11.90 -9.27
CA ILE A 86 -13.85 10.98 -9.44
C ILE A 86 -13.60 10.70 -10.94
N MET A 87 -14.66 10.42 -11.70
CA MET A 87 -14.56 10.15 -13.14
C MET A 87 -14.11 11.38 -13.95
N GLN A 88 -14.42 12.59 -13.48
CA GLN A 88 -13.91 13.84 -14.08
C GLN A 88 -12.40 14.02 -13.88
N ARG A 89 -11.77 13.28 -12.96
CA ARG A 89 -10.32 13.30 -12.70
C ARG A 89 -9.57 12.10 -13.29
N LEU A 90 -10.23 11.31 -14.12
CA LEU A 90 -9.69 10.05 -14.62
C LEU A 90 -8.93 10.22 -15.94
N VAL A 91 -7.69 9.75 -15.94
CA VAL A 91 -6.84 9.61 -17.13
C VAL A 91 -6.58 8.13 -17.39
N VAL A 92 -6.72 7.69 -18.65
CA VAL A 92 -6.52 6.28 -19.04
C VAL A 92 -5.68 6.13 -20.30
N SER A 93 -4.98 5.00 -20.44
CA SER A 93 -4.34 4.63 -21.73
C SER A 93 -5.25 3.88 -22.68
N ASP A 94 -6.31 3.25 -22.15
CA ASP A 94 -7.29 2.53 -22.95
C ASP A 94 -8.70 2.76 -22.40
N LYS A 95 -9.70 2.80 -23.29
CA LYS A 95 -11.08 3.16 -22.95
C LYS A 95 -11.69 2.16 -21.97
N TRP A 96 -11.38 0.87 -22.13
CA TRP A 96 -11.92 -0.18 -21.27
C TRP A 96 -11.51 0.02 -19.81
N MET A 97 -10.34 0.62 -19.54
CA MET A 97 -9.86 0.87 -18.18
C MET A 97 -10.81 1.80 -17.43
N GLY A 98 -11.28 2.86 -18.09
CA GLY A 98 -12.24 3.78 -17.48
C GLY A 98 -13.65 3.19 -17.39
N GLU A 99 -14.04 2.34 -18.35
CA GLU A 99 -15.30 1.59 -18.27
C GLU A 99 -15.30 0.63 -17.07
N ARG A 100 -14.22 -0.13 -16.84
CA ARG A 100 -14.07 -1.04 -15.69
C ARG A 100 -13.99 -0.28 -14.38
N PHE A 101 -13.20 0.80 -14.32
CA PHE A 101 -13.09 1.63 -13.13
C PHE A 101 -14.45 2.19 -12.72
N SER A 102 -15.21 2.73 -13.67
CA SER A 102 -16.58 3.20 -13.44
C SER A 102 -17.49 2.10 -12.89
N GLN A 103 -17.49 0.91 -13.48
CA GLN A 103 -18.30 -0.24 -13.02
C GLN A 103 -17.88 -0.69 -11.61
N LEU A 104 -16.59 -0.72 -11.33
CA LEU A 104 -16.07 -1.07 -10.01
C LEU A 104 -16.50 -0.04 -8.97
N LEU A 105 -16.39 1.26 -9.27
CA LEU A 105 -16.86 2.32 -8.37
C LEU A 105 -18.35 2.19 -8.02
N ASP A 106 -19.22 1.69 -8.92
CA ASP A 106 -20.62 1.43 -8.59
C ASP A 106 -20.78 0.34 -7.52
N HIS A 107 -19.95 -0.71 -7.57
CA HIS A 107 -19.94 -1.79 -6.58
C HIS A 107 -19.30 -1.40 -5.24
N LEU A 108 -18.54 -0.30 -5.24
CA LEU A 108 -17.94 0.29 -4.05
C LEU A 108 -18.76 1.44 -3.47
N ALA A 109 -19.85 1.85 -4.14
CA ALA A 109 -20.77 2.84 -3.61
C ALA A 109 -21.32 2.41 -2.23
N GLY A 110 -21.36 3.35 -1.29
CA GLY A 110 -21.80 3.09 0.09
C GLY A 110 -20.76 2.40 0.98
N LYS A 111 -19.57 2.07 0.47
CA LYS A 111 -18.43 1.53 1.24
C LYS A 111 -17.37 2.59 1.52
N GLU A 112 -17.80 3.86 1.58
CA GLU A 112 -17.02 5.03 1.98
C GLU A 112 -15.82 5.40 1.09
N ILE A 113 -15.59 4.62 0.03
CA ILE A 113 -14.48 4.83 -0.89
C ILE A 113 -14.51 6.22 -1.53
N TYR A 114 -15.70 6.77 -1.83
CA TYR A 114 -15.81 8.09 -2.47
C TYR A 114 -15.28 9.20 -1.56
N THR A 115 -15.55 9.15 -0.26
CA THR A 115 -15.02 10.13 0.69
C THR A 115 -13.50 10.14 0.69
N LEU A 116 -12.87 8.95 0.62
CA LEU A 116 -11.42 8.81 0.61
C LEU A 116 -10.75 9.41 -0.64
N PHE A 117 -11.45 9.44 -1.78
CA PHE A 117 -10.97 10.17 -2.97
C PHE A 117 -10.89 11.68 -2.75
N GLY A 118 -11.43 12.23 -1.66
CA GLY A 118 -11.35 13.65 -1.36
C GLY A 118 -9.93 14.21 -1.34
N SER A 119 -8.95 13.38 -0.96
CA SER A 119 -7.54 13.75 -0.78
C SER A 119 -6.65 13.50 -2.01
N VAL A 120 -7.25 13.19 -3.17
CA VAL A 120 -6.50 13.03 -4.43
C VAL A 120 -6.83 14.15 -5.43
N THR A 121 -5.89 14.46 -6.32
CA THR A 121 -6.06 15.39 -7.45
C THR A 121 -6.53 14.68 -8.72
N ALA A 122 -6.03 13.45 -8.95
CA ALA A 122 -6.30 12.66 -10.15
C ALA A 122 -6.21 11.14 -9.90
N VAL A 123 -6.78 10.39 -10.85
CA VAL A 123 -6.67 8.94 -10.96
C VAL A 123 -6.10 8.62 -12.33
N VAL A 124 -5.01 7.87 -12.38
CA VAL A 124 -4.34 7.49 -13.63
C VAL A 124 -4.34 5.97 -13.76
N ILE A 125 -4.85 5.44 -14.86
CA ILE A 125 -4.82 3.99 -15.14
C ILE A 125 -4.14 3.79 -16.49
N HIS A 126 -2.93 3.22 -16.49
CA HIS A 126 -2.10 3.13 -17.68
C HIS A 126 -1.55 1.72 -17.83
N LYS A 127 -1.49 1.23 -19.07
CA LYS A 127 -0.98 -0.11 -19.42
C LYS A 127 0.43 -0.41 -18.92
N ASP A 128 1.21 0.61 -18.60
CA ASP A 128 2.61 0.52 -18.19
C ASP A 128 2.83 0.80 -16.69
N ILE A 129 1.76 1.09 -15.93
CA ILE A 129 1.86 1.27 -14.47
C ILE A 129 1.96 -0.12 -13.81
N ILE A 130 3.08 -0.34 -13.13
CA ILE A 130 3.33 -1.46 -12.24
C ILE A 130 4.43 -1.05 -11.24
N PRO A 131 4.22 -1.21 -9.92
CA PRO A 131 2.94 -1.46 -9.24
C PRO A 131 2.01 -0.23 -9.26
N SER A 132 0.86 -0.33 -8.59
CA SER A 132 0.04 0.86 -8.25
C SER A 132 0.73 1.67 -7.16
N PHE A 133 0.48 2.98 -7.10
CA PHE A 133 1.02 3.85 -6.05
C PHE A 133 0.28 5.20 -5.96
N TYR A 134 0.30 5.80 -4.77
CA TYR A 134 0.10 7.22 -4.54
C TYR A 134 1.44 7.97 -4.56
N THR A 135 1.45 9.22 -5.06
CA THR A 135 2.64 10.09 -4.96
C THR A 135 2.30 11.49 -4.46
N THR A 136 3.15 12.00 -3.56
CA THR A 136 3.04 13.36 -3.03
C THR A 136 3.40 14.45 -4.05
N THR A 137 4.02 14.09 -5.17
CA THR A 137 4.40 15.03 -6.24
C THR A 137 3.15 15.61 -6.91
N THR A 138 2.25 14.73 -7.37
CA THR A 138 1.03 15.13 -8.08
C THR A 138 -0.21 15.07 -7.19
N GLY A 139 -0.16 14.36 -6.06
CA GLY A 139 -1.33 14.06 -5.24
C GLY A 139 -2.31 13.09 -5.91
N ALA A 140 -1.86 12.35 -6.92
CA ALA A 140 -2.68 11.41 -7.68
C ALA A 140 -2.39 9.96 -7.28
N ILE A 141 -3.36 9.08 -7.58
CA ILE A 141 -3.15 7.63 -7.53
C ILE A 141 -2.95 7.08 -8.95
N TYR A 142 -2.00 6.18 -9.09
CA TYR A 142 -1.59 5.51 -10.32
C TYR A 142 -1.93 4.03 -10.14
N ILE A 143 -2.82 3.51 -10.97
CA ILE A 143 -3.43 2.20 -10.80
C ILE A 143 -2.91 1.25 -11.88
N ASP A 144 -2.40 0.11 -11.42
CA ASP A 144 -2.06 -1.04 -12.24
C ASP A 144 -3.36 -1.66 -12.81
N PRO A 145 -3.54 -1.69 -14.14
CA PRO A 145 -4.74 -2.22 -14.78
C PRO A 145 -4.93 -3.74 -14.61
N ARG A 146 -3.95 -4.46 -14.03
CA ARG A 146 -4.09 -5.88 -13.65
C ARG A 146 -5.22 -6.14 -12.67
N TYR A 147 -5.61 -5.13 -11.89
CA TYR A 147 -6.74 -5.20 -10.97
C TYR A 147 -8.10 -5.00 -11.67
N LEU A 148 -8.14 -4.58 -12.94
CA LEU A 148 -9.36 -4.14 -13.62
C LEU A 148 -9.80 -5.07 -14.76
N TRP A 149 -8.87 -5.73 -15.45
CA TRP A 149 -9.24 -6.49 -16.65
C TRP A 149 -10.16 -7.65 -16.32
N VAL A 150 -11.09 -7.91 -17.24
CA VAL A 150 -12.09 -8.97 -17.17
C VAL A 150 -11.98 -9.88 -18.38
N THR A 151 -11.77 -9.32 -19.56
CA THR A 151 -11.61 -10.13 -20.77
C THR A 151 -10.14 -10.39 -21.09
N ASP A 152 -9.86 -11.53 -21.70
CA ASP A 152 -8.51 -11.85 -22.17
C ASP A 152 -7.99 -10.79 -23.15
N GLN A 153 -8.88 -10.19 -23.96
CA GLN A 153 -8.53 -9.11 -24.88
C GLN A 153 -8.05 -7.84 -24.15
N GLU A 154 -8.69 -7.46 -23.04
CA GLU A 154 -8.21 -6.36 -22.19
C GLU A 154 -6.83 -6.71 -21.60
N SER A 155 -6.65 -7.94 -21.11
CA SER A 155 -5.39 -8.41 -20.51
C SER A 155 -4.19 -8.36 -21.48
N LYS A 156 -4.44 -8.46 -22.78
CA LYS A 156 -3.41 -8.38 -23.83
C LYS A 156 -2.96 -6.94 -24.13
N THR A 157 -3.69 -5.93 -23.67
CA THR A 157 -3.34 -4.50 -23.86
C THR A 157 -2.40 -3.95 -22.79
N ILE A 158 -2.16 -4.70 -21.73
CA ILE A 158 -1.38 -4.28 -20.55
C ILE A 158 0.01 -4.92 -20.52
N THR A 159 0.95 -4.25 -19.86
CA THR A 159 2.34 -4.70 -19.76
C THR A 159 2.43 -6.06 -19.08
N GLN A 160 3.26 -6.94 -19.66
CA GLN A 160 3.59 -8.26 -19.12
C GLN A 160 4.91 -8.22 -18.32
N LYS A 161 5.51 -7.03 -18.13
CA LYS A 161 6.73 -6.88 -17.33
C LYS A 161 6.48 -7.35 -15.90
N GLU A 162 7.45 -8.04 -15.31
CA GLU A 162 7.40 -8.36 -13.89
C GLU A 162 7.57 -7.10 -13.04
N ASP A 163 7.08 -7.15 -11.80
CA ASP A 163 7.35 -6.10 -10.81
C ASP A 163 8.86 -6.10 -10.54
N PHE A 164 9.50 -4.94 -10.57
CA PHE A 164 10.95 -4.82 -10.36
C PHE A 164 11.40 -5.27 -8.96
N ARG A 165 10.45 -5.37 -8.01
CA ARG A 165 10.68 -5.82 -6.64
C ARG A 165 10.70 -7.34 -6.51
N SER A 166 10.42 -8.10 -7.59
CA SER A 166 10.31 -9.57 -7.55
C SER A 166 11.55 -10.29 -7.01
N ASP A 167 12.74 -9.69 -7.17
CA ASP A 167 14.01 -10.26 -6.73
C ASP A 167 14.44 -9.82 -5.31
N PHE A 168 13.69 -8.92 -4.67
CA PHE A 168 14.00 -8.45 -3.33
C PHE A 168 13.82 -9.58 -2.30
N GLY A 169 14.62 -9.59 -1.24
CA GLY A 169 14.57 -10.66 -0.24
C GLY A 169 15.14 -12.01 -0.69
N SER A 170 15.61 -12.16 -1.94
CA SER A 170 16.13 -13.43 -2.48
C SER A 170 17.33 -14.04 -1.72
N GLN A 171 17.99 -13.26 -0.84
CA GLN A 171 19.08 -13.72 0.01
C GLN A 171 18.60 -14.39 1.32
N LEU A 172 17.31 -14.28 1.65
CA LEU A 172 16.73 -14.83 2.88
C LEU A 172 16.34 -16.31 2.69
N GLN A 173 16.35 -17.08 3.78
CA GLN A 173 15.94 -18.51 3.77
C GLN A 173 14.43 -18.70 3.72
N PHE A 174 13.68 -17.61 3.80
CA PHE A 174 12.23 -17.60 3.80
C PHE A 174 11.69 -16.54 2.86
N ILE A 175 10.44 -16.71 2.46
CA ILE A 175 9.65 -15.64 1.85
C ILE A 175 8.52 -15.29 2.80
N ALA A 176 8.40 -14.00 3.08
CA ALA A 176 7.32 -13.44 3.88
C ALA A 176 6.41 -12.57 3.01
N GLY A 177 5.11 -12.61 3.29
CA GLY A 177 4.16 -11.76 2.61
C GLY A 177 2.75 -12.01 3.10
N SER A 178 1.79 -11.36 2.44
CA SER A 178 0.38 -11.48 2.78
C SER A 178 -0.51 -11.86 1.61
N TYR A 179 -1.58 -12.60 1.91
CA TYR A 179 -2.63 -12.91 0.95
C TYR A 179 -4.02 -12.80 1.58
N SER A 180 -4.96 -12.28 0.80
CA SER A 180 -6.32 -12.00 1.25
C SER A 180 -7.29 -13.13 0.91
N THR A 181 -8.17 -13.46 1.86
CA THR A 181 -9.15 -14.55 1.71
C THR A 181 -10.56 -14.17 2.17
N HIS A 182 -11.57 -14.69 1.47
CA HIS A 182 -12.97 -14.67 1.89
C HIS A 182 -13.48 -16.11 2.05
N ASN A 183 -14.05 -16.44 3.20
CA ASN A 183 -14.50 -17.81 3.54
C ASN A 183 -13.42 -18.90 3.32
N GLY A 184 -12.14 -18.55 3.50
CA GLY A 184 -11.01 -19.46 3.32
C GLY A 184 -10.52 -19.60 1.87
N TYR A 185 -11.12 -18.89 0.91
CA TYR A 185 -10.69 -18.88 -0.49
C TYR A 185 -10.01 -17.56 -0.83
N SER A 186 -8.98 -17.61 -1.68
CA SER A 186 -8.32 -16.40 -2.19
C SER A 186 -9.32 -15.49 -2.89
N ILE A 187 -9.20 -14.17 -2.66
CA ILE A 187 -10.03 -13.17 -3.34
C ILE A 187 -9.53 -12.84 -4.74
N ARG A 188 -8.31 -13.27 -5.10
CA ARG A 188 -7.72 -12.99 -6.41
C ARG A 188 -8.06 -14.09 -7.41
N SER A 189 -8.44 -13.66 -8.62
CA SER A 189 -8.69 -14.58 -9.72
C SER A 189 -7.43 -15.37 -10.09
N GLN A 190 -7.62 -16.65 -10.38
CA GLN A 190 -6.55 -17.56 -10.83
C GLN A 190 -6.37 -17.54 -12.35
N VAL A 191 -7.14 -16.71 -13.05
CA VAL A 191 -7.02 -16.58 -14.51
C VAL A 191 -5.80 -15.72 -14.83
N GLU A 192 -4.82 -16.37 -15.47
CA GLU A 192 -3.58 -15.74 -15.92
C GLU A 192 -3.83 -14.84 -17.14
N MET A 193 -3.06 -13.75 -17.22
CA MET A 193 -3.13 -12.80 -18.34
C MET A 193 -2.70 -13.46 -19.64
N GLY A 194 -3.42 -13.18 -20.73
CA GLY A 194 -3.12 -13.74 -22.04
C GLY A 194 -3.37 -15.25 -22.17
N SER A 195 -4.01 -15.89 -21.18
CA SER A 195 -4.31 -17.33 -21.19
C SER A 195 -5.42 -17.71 -22.17
N GLY A 196 -6.09 -16.75 -22.79
CA GLY A 196 -7.27 -17.00 -23.63
C GLY A 196 -8.56 -17.21 -22.83
N GLN A 197 -8.56 -16.88 -21.54
CA GLN A 197 -9.71 -17.04 -20.64
C GLN A 197 -10.13 -15.70 -20.04
N ASP A 198 -11.44 -15.49 -19.89
CA ASP A 198 -12.01 -14.32 -19.22
C ASP A 198 -12.13 -14.57 -17.71
N ARG A 199 -11.96 -13.50 -16.92
CA ARG A 199 -12.26 -13.48 -15.48
C ARG A 199 -13.75 -13.27 -15.26
N ASN A 200 -14.25 -13.73 -14.12
CA ASN A 200 -15.52 -13.22 -13.63
C ASN A 200 -15.32 -11.79 -13.11
N PHE A 201 -16.17 -10.85 -13.52
CA PHE A 201 -16.12 -9.47 -13.02
C PHE A 201 -16.19 -9.40 -11.49
N ASN A 202 -16.95 -10.28 -10.84
CA ASN A 202 -17.06 -10.27 -9.38
C ASN A 202 -15.74 -10.59 -8.67
N ASP A 203 -14.82 -11.30 -9.33
CA ASP A 203 -13.52 -11.65 -8.78
C ASP A 203 -12.55 -10.45 -8.78
N THR A 204 -12.89 -9.34 -9.46
CA THR A 204 -12.06 -8.12 -9.47
C THR A 204 -12.46 -7.12 -8.38
N ILE A 205 -13.70 -7.21 -7.86
CA ILE A 205 -14.26 -6.21 -6.93
C ILE A 205 -13.45 -6.12 -5.64
N ALA A 206 -13.26 -7.23 -4.92
CA ALA A 206 -12.57 -7.23 -3.63
C ALA A 206 -11.06 -6.92 -3.76
N PRO A 207 -10.31 -7.51 -4.71
CA PRO A 207 -8.91 -7.12 -4.94
C PRO A 207 -8.75 -5.64 -5.27
N PHE A 208 -9.63 -5.09 -6.12
CA PHE A 208 -9.58 -3.67 -6.48
C PHE A 208 -9.96 -2.76 -5.30
N ALA A 209 -10.92 -3.16 -4.47
CA ALA A 209 -11.25 -2.44 -3.24
C ALA A 209 -10.06 -2.37 -2.28
N GLY A 210 -9.37 -3.50 -2.06
CA GLY A 210 -8.20 -3.57 -1.20
C GLY A 210 -7.07 -2.65 -1.68
N LEU A 211 -6.82 -2.65 -2.99
CA LEU A 211 -5.89 -1.71 -3.61
C LEU A 211 -6.30 -0.26 -3.36
N LEU A 212 -7.56 0.11 -3.65
CA LEU A 212 -8.00 1.49 -3.47
C LEU A 212 -7.94 1.92 -2.00
N TYR A 213 -8.32 1.07 -1.04
CA TYR A 213 -8.19 1.43 0.37
C TYR A 213 -6.74 1.65 0.79
N HIS A 214 -5.79 0.89 0.24
CA HIS A 214 -4.38 1.08 0.50
C HIS A 214 -3.87 2.41 -0.07
N GLU A 215 -4.05 2.66 -1.38
CA GLU A 215 -3.55 3.88 -2.02
C GLU A 215 -4.23 5.14 -1.50
N LEU A 216 -5.54 5.05 -1.21
CA LEU A 216 -6.26 6.16 -0.62
C LEU A 216 -5.92 6.35 0.86
N ALA A 217 -5.46 5.33 1.59
CA ALA A 217 -4.92 5.52 2.94
C ALA A 217 -3.66 6.41 2.89
N HIS A 218 -2.76 6.18 1.94
CA HIS A 218 -1.61 7.07 1.72
C HIS A 218 -2.08 8.50 1.42
N ALA A 219 -3.01 8.69 0.50
CA ALA A 219 -3.53 10.02 0.17
C ALA A 219 -4.11 10.75 1.41
N ASN A 220 -4.90 10.05 2.21
CA ASN A 220 -5.52 10.61 3.42
C ASN A 220 -4.55 10.70 4.62
N ASP A 221 -3.42 9.99 4.60
CA ASP A 221 -2.36 10.16 5.59
C ASP A 221 -1.58 11.45 5.33
N PHE A 222 -1.15 11.65 4.08
CA PHE A 222 -0.38 12.82 3.67
C PHE A 222 -1.21 14.09 3.67
N ILE A 223 -2.50 13.99 3.32
CA ILE A 223 -3.46 15.10 3.39
C ILE A 223 -4.71 14.61 4.14
N PRO A 224 -4.72 14.71 5.48
CA PRO A 224 -5.88 14.32 6.27
C PRO A 224 -7.13 15.13 5.90
N PRO A 225 -8.33 14.52 5.90
CA PRO A 225 -9.57 15.22 5.57
C PRO A 225 -9.79 16.53 6.34
N SER A 226 -9.37 16.58 7.61
CA SER A 226 -9.48 17.77 8.46
C SER A 226 -8.62 18.96 8.01
N MET A 227 -7.65 18.74 7.14
CA MET A 227 -6.71 19.76 6.66
C MET A 227 -7.14 20.37 5.31
N ILE A 228 -8.00 19.69 4.54
CA ILE A 228 -8.31 20.03 3.14
C ILE A 228 -8.77 21.49 2.96
N ASP A 229 -9.68 21.97 3.82
CA ASP A 229 -10.23 23.33 3.74
C ASP A 229 -9.21 24.43 4.10
N SER A 230 -8.11 24.06 4.74
CA SER A 230 -7.07 24.99 5.22
C SER A 230 -5.85 25.09 4.31
N LEU A 231 -5.79 24.29 3.24
CA LEU A 231 -4.63 24.24 2.36
C LEU A 231 -4.50 25.53 1.55
N ASP A 232 -3.27 26.01 1.40
CA ASP A 232 -2.95 27.13 0.52
C ASP A 232 -2.99 26.66 -0.94
N THR A 233 -4.01 27.07 -1.66
CA THR A 233 -4.23 26.60 -3.04
C THR A 233 -3.22 27.15 -4.03
N THR A 234 -2.44 28.17 -3.66
CA THR A 234 -1.39 28.73 -4.54
C THR A 234 -0.15 27.84 -4.64
N LYS A 235 -0.03 26.84 -3.76
CA LYS A 235 1.11 25.93 -3.69
C LYS A 235 0.86 24.62 -4.43
N ILE A 236 1.95 23.92 -4.73
CA ILE A 236 1.91 22.55 -5.23
C ILE A 236 1.63 21.56 -4.09
N VAL A 237 1.20 20.35 -4.46
CA VAL A 237 0.81 19.30 -3.49
C VAL A 237 1.93 18.97 -2.49
N SER A 238 3.16 18.81 -2.97
CA SER A 238 4.31 18.45 -2.13
C SER A 238 4.65 19.54 -1.11
N GLU A 239 4.43 20.82 -1.44
CA GLU A 239 4.64 21.94 -0.52
C GLU A 239 3.58 21.97 0.57
N VAL A 240 2.29 21.80 0.24
CA VAL A 240 1.25 21.76 1.26
C VAL A 240 1.42 20.55 2.18
N ILE A 241 1.81 19.39 1.64
CA ILE A 241 2.10 18.16 2.41
C ILE A 241 3.28 18.37 3.38
N ARG A 242 4.28 19.16 2.99
CA ARG A 242 5.40 19.55 3.86
C ARG A 242 4.92 20.47 4.98
N ASP A 243 4.11 21.47 4.65
CA ASP A 243 3.62 22.45 5.61
C ASP A 243 2.72 21.83 6.68
N ILE A 244 1.97 20.77 6.34
CA ILE A 244 1.10 20.02 7.27
C ILE A 244 1.72 18.73 7.80
N SER A 245 3.04 18.53 7.65
CA SER A 245 3.71 17.27 8.02
C SER A 245 3.45 16.79 9.46
N ASN A 246 3.26 17.72 10.40
CA ASN A 246 2.92 17.41 11.80
C ASN A 246 1.50 16.87 11.99
N SER A 247 0.62 17.02 10.98
CA SER A 247 -0.76 16.54 11.01
C SER A 247 -0.92 15.12 10.44
N ARG A 248 0.15 14.51 9.91
CA ARG A 248 0.09 13.16 9.31
C ARG A 248 -0.33 12.10 10.32
N VAL A 249 -1.19 11.19 9.89
CA VAL A 249 -1.70 10.09 10.71
C VAL A 249 -0.59 9.11 11.04
N SER A 250 0.31 8.83 10.10
CA SER A 250 1.48 7.97 10.27
C SER A 250 2.44 8.51 11.31
N SER A 251 2.68 9.83 11.32
CA SER A 251 3.51 10.47 12.36
C SER A 251 2.85 10.39 13.73
N ALA A 252 1.53 10.56 13.78
CA ALA A 252 0.78 10.39 15.02
C ALA A 252 0.79 8.93 15.51
N LEU A 253 0.64 7.94 14.62
CA LEU A 253 0.70 6.52 14.93
C LEU A 253 2.09 6.13 15.44
N TYR A 254 3.14 6.56 14.76
CA TYR A 254 4.52 6.29 15.15
C TYR A 254 4.84 6.83 16.55
N ASN A 255 4.33 8.02 16.89
CA ASN A 255 4.51 8.58 18.24
C ASN A 255 3.62 7.91 19.30
N TYR A 256 2.48 7.35 18.90
CA TYR A 256 1.52 6.72 19.81
C TYR A 256 1.87 5.26 20.12
N SER A 257 2.18 4.47 19.10
CA SER A 257 2.42 3.02 19.17
C SER A 257 3.29 2.58 17.98
N PRO A 258 4.61 2.83 18.03
CA PRO A 258 5.54 2.45 16.95
C PRO A 258 5.76 0.94 16.90
N LEU A 259 6.14 0.43 15.72
CA LEU A 259 6.79 -0.87 15.60
C LEU A 259 8.26 -0.74 16.00
N THR A 260 8.75 -1.66 16.85
CA THR A 260 10.05 -1.47 17.53
C THR A 260 11.13 -2.48 17.19
N SER A 261 10.78 -3.63 16.62
CA SER A 261 11.70 -4.68 16.22
C SER A 261 12.70 -4.18 15.17
N SER A 262 13.95 -3.98 15.61
CA SER A 262 15.05 -3.59 14.73
C SER A 262 15.29 -4.59 13.62
N GLU A 263 15.13 -5.88 13.94
CA GLU A 263 15.30 -7.01 13.04
C GLU A 263 14.24 -6.97 11.95
N LEU A 264 12.95 -6.81 12.29
CA LEU A 264 11.88 -6.73 11.28
C LEU A 264 11.97 -5.46 10.43
N LEU A 265 12.35 -4.32 11.04
CA LEU A 265 12.61 -3.07 10.30
C LEU A 265 13.80 -3.19 9.35
N SER A 266 14.82 -3.98 9.70
CA SER A 266 15.96 -4.26 8.83
C SER A 266 15.55 -5.20 7.67
N LEU A 267 14.83 -6.28 7.98
CA LEU A 267 14.26 -7.19 6.99
C LEU A 267 13.32 -6.46 6.02
N GLY A 268 12.53 -5.49 6.49
CA GLY A 268 11.69 -4.66 5.63
C GLY A 268 12.48 -3.93 4.53
N LYS A 269 13.71 -3.47 4.82
CA LYS A 269 14.58 -2.84 3.81
C LYS A 269 15.08 -3.86 2.78
N VAL A 270 15.37 -5.08 3.21
CA VAL A 270 15.80 -6.17 2.32
C VAL A 270 14.64 -6.62 1.43
N MET A 271 13.45 -6.78 1.99
CA MET A 271 12.26 -7.29 1.29
C MET A 271 11.62 -6.25 0.36
N TYR A 272 11.67 -4.96 0.69
CA TYR A 272 10.88 -3.94 -0.02
C TYR A 272 11.69 -2.81 -0.64
N HIS A 273 12.97 -2.67 -0.28
CA HIS A 273 13.84 -1.58 -0.78
C HIS A 273 15.13 -2.10 -1.45
N GLY A 274 15.27 -3.41 -1.64
CA GLY A 274 16.41 -4.01 -2.34
C GLY A 274 17.75 -3.92 -1.61
N HIS A 275 17.73 -3.71 -0.28
CA HIS A 275 18.96 -3.73 0.51
C HIS A 275 19.58 -5.14 0.54
N THR A 276 20.91 -5.20 0.62
CA THR A 276 21.63 -6.47 0.83
C THR A 276 21.42 -6.97 2.26
N ALA A 277 21.04 -8.24 2.39
CA ALA A 277 20.88 -8.90 3.69
C ALA A 277 22.23 -9.06 4.42
N THR A 278 22.24 -8.88 5.74
CA THR A 278 23.40 -9.22 6.60
C THR A 278 23.57 -10.74 6.71
N GLU A 279 24.71 -11.21 7.23
CA GLU A 279 24.90 -12.65 7.45
C GLU A 279 23.90 -13.20 8.49
N GLU A 280 23.57 -12.41 9.51
CA GLU A 280 22.55 -12.79 10.50
C GLU A 280 21.15 -12.90 9.89
N GLU A 281 20.78 -12.00 8.97
CA GLU A 281 19.49 -12.04 8.27
C GLU A 281 19.41 -13.22 7.30
N LYS A 282 20.53 -13.57 6.64
CA LYS A 282 20.65 -14.74 5.76
C LYS A 282 20.51 -16.07 6.52
N ASP A 283 20.84 -16.09 7.80
CA ASP A 283 20.73 -17.30 8.63
C ASP A 283 19.36 -17.40 9.35
N LEU A 284 18.50 -16.39 9.25
CA LEU A 284 17.21 -16.34 9.92
C LEU A 284 16.18 -17.26 9.24
N SER A 285 15.49 -18.10 10.01
CA SER A 285 14.36 -18.89 9.51
C SER A 285 13.07 -18.06 9.49
N GLY A 286 12.15 -18.42 8.61
CA GLY A 286 10.81 -17.85 8.55
C GLY A 286 10.01 -18.09 9.82
N TYR A 287 10.26 -19.19 10.53
CA TYR A 287 9.69 -19.41 11.86
C TYR A 287 10.11 -18.33 12.87
N VAL A 288 11.41 -18.00 12.94
CA VAL A 288 11.91 -16.97 13.87
C VAL A 288 11.43 -15.59 13.46
N ALA A 289 11.47 -15.27 12.17
CA ALA A 289 10.94 -14.00 11.65
C ALA A 289 9.43 -13.85 11.93
N GLY A 290 8.65 -14.93 11.75
CA GLY A 290 7.23 -14.95 12.09
C GLY A 290 6.95 -14.84 13.59
N ALA A 291 7.78 -15.45 14.44
CA ALA A 291 7.68 -15.28 15.88
C ALA A 291 7.98 -13.84 16.31
N LEU A 292 8.98 -13.17 15.72
CA LEU A 292 9.22 -11.75 15.94
C LEU A 292 8.01 -10.89 15.52
N PHE A 293 7.38 -11.22 14.39
CA PHE A 293 6.17 -10.53 13.92
C PHE A 293 5.02 -10.67 14.93
N ASP A 294 4.86 -11.84 15.55
CA ASP A 294 3.78 -12.09 16.52
C ASP A 294 3.90 -11.27 17.81
N GLU A 295 5.11 -10.89 18.21
CA GLU A 295 5.37 -10.06 19.39
C GLU A 295 5.09 -8.58 19.13
N GLU A 296 4.93 -8.17 17.87
CA GLU A 296 4.67 -6.80 17.45
C GLU A 296 3.19 -6.58 17.09
N ASP A 297 2.83 -5.33 16.82
CA ASP A 297 1.44 -4.91 16.65
C ASP A 297 1.10 -4.48 15.21
N ALA A 298 1.75 -5.09 14.21
CA ALA A 298 1.47 -4.87 12.80
C ALA A 298 0.29 -5.71 12.28
N SER A 299 -0.46 -5.21 11.30
CA SER A 299 -1.48 -6.02 10.61
C SER A 299 -0.93 -6.83 9.43
N ASP A 300 0.17 -6.35 8.86
CA ASP A 300 0.84 -6.92 7.69
C ASP A 300 2.37 -6.83 7.86
N ILE A 301 3.12 -7.78 7.28
CA ILE A 301 4.59 -7.72 7.27
C ILE A 301 5.12 -6.57 6.40
N TYR A 302 4.32 -6.06 5.45
CA TYR A 302 4.65 -4.88 4.67
C TYR A 302 4.71 -3.59 5.52
N ALA A 303 4.10 -3.59 6.71
CA ALA A 303 4.17 -2.48 7.66
C ALA A 303 5.61 -2.10 8.06
N TYR A 304 6.56 -3.03 7.97
CA TYR A 304 7.97 -2.80 8.29
C TYR A 304 8.75 -2.14 7.14
N SER A 305 8.14 -1.92 5.98
CA SER A 305 8.74 -1.16 4.87
C SER A 305 8.92 0.31 5.25
N THR A 306 7.84 0.97 5.71
CA THR A 306 7.86 2.35 6.22
C THR A 306 6.72 2.58 7.20
N MET A 307 6.79 3.64 8.01
CA MET A 307 5.67 4.10 8.85
C MET A 307 4.40 4.45 8.06
N TYR A 308 4.54 4.79 6.78
CA TYR A 308 3.41 5.07 5.89
C TYR A 308 2.70 3.77 5.53
N GLU A 309 3.46 2.70 5.27
CA GLU A 309 2.90 1.37 4.97
C GLU A 309 2.23 0.73 6.18
N ASP A 310 2.77 0.92 7.39
CA ASP A 310 2.10 0.51 8.63
C ASP A 310 0.72 1.16 8.78
N THR A 311 0.62 2.45 8.45
CA THR A 311 -0.65 3.18 8.46
C THR A 311 -1.62 2.67 7.38
N ALA A 312 -1.13 2.50 6.15
CA ALA A 312 -1.96 2.09 5.02
C ALA A 312 -2.47 0.66 5.14
N THR A 313 -1.64 -0.28 5.61
CA THR A 313 -2.02 -1.69 5.82
C THR A 313 -3.05 -1.85 6.93
N LEU A 314 -2.88 -1.15 8.07
CA LEU A 314 -3.87 -1.12 9.15
C LEU A 314 -5.25 -0.66 8.66
N PHE A 315 -5.27 0.41 7.85
CA PHE A 315 -6.50 0.95 7.31
C PHE A 315 -7.14 0.01 6.28
N ALA A 316 -6.36 -0.47 5.32
CA ALA A 316 -6.84 -1.34 4.24
C ALA A 316 -7.39 -2.66 4.79
N ASP A 317 -6.67 -3.32 5.71
CA ASP A 317 -7.12 -4.56 6.34
C ASP A 317 -8.43 -4.37 7.10
N THR A 318 -8.58 -3.23 7.79
CA THR A 318 -9.82 -2.88 8.48
C THR A 318 -10.98 -2.72 7.49
N MET A 319 -10.80 -1.92 6.44
CA MET A 319 -11.88 -1.67 5.46
C MET A 319 -12.29 -2.95 4.74
N MET A 320 -11.30 -3.78 4.37
CA MET A 320 -11.52 -5.07 3.73
C MET A 320 -12.27 -6.04 4.65
N LYS A 321 -11.93 -6.06 5.94
CA LYS A 321 -12.64 -6.87 6.91
C LYS A 321 -14.08 -6.38 7.10
N LEU A 322 -14.29 -5.07 7.24
CA LEU A 322 -15.60 -4.49 7.50
C LEU A 322 -16.56 -4.66 6.32
N TYR A 323 -16.13 -4.30 5.10
CA TYR A 323 -17.05 -4.22 3.95
C TYR A 323 -17.11 -5.47 3.09
N PHE A 324 -16.12 -6.36 3.21
CA PHE A 324 -16.01 -7.56 2.38
C PHE A 324 -15.88 -8.85 3.18
N ASN A 325 -15.78 -8.77 4.52
CA ASN A 325 -15.45 -9.91 5.38
C ASN A 325 -14.23 -10.67 4.86
N VAL A 326 -13.22 -9.93 4.40
CA VAL A 326 -11.95 -10.47 3.91
C VAL A 326 -10.97 -10.51 5.08
N ASN A 327 -10.27 -11.63 5.23
CA ASN A 327 -9.16 -11.76 6.16
C ASN A 327 -7.85 -11.60 5.40
N ASN A 328 -6.98 -10.73 5.87
CA ASN A 328 -5.57 -10.76 5.51
C ASN A 328 -4.88 -11.94 6.20
N ASN A 329 -3.94 -12.62 5.55
CA ASN A 329 -3.16 -13.70 6.14
C ASN A 329 -1.67 -13.41 5.90
N VAL A 330 -0.91 -13.26 6.99
CA VAL A 330 0.54 -13.06 6.92
C VAL A 330 1.22 -14.41 7.10
N VAL A 331 2.17 -14.72 6.21
CA VAL A 331 2.83 -16.02 6.18
C VAL A 331 4.32 -15.89 5.92
N PHE A 332 5.06 -16.84 6.49
CA PHE A 332 6.49 -17.03 6.32
C PHE A 332 6.70 -18.48 5.89
N VAL A 333 7.28 -18.66 4.72
CA VAL A 333 7.46 -19.98 4.11
C VAL A 333 8.92 -20.22 3.79
N ASN A 334 9.32 -21.49 3.80
CA ASN A 334 10.69 -21.86 3.47
C ASN A 334 10.97 -21.63 1.97
N ALA A 335 11.99 -20.84 1.64
CA ALA A 335 12.30 -20.46 0.26
C ALA A 335 12.82 -21.64 -0.58
N ASP A 336 13.66 -22.49 -0.01
CA ASP A 336 14.25 -23.65 -0.70
C ASP A 336 13.20 -24.71 -1.11
N LYS A 337 12.06 -24.72 -0.44
CA LYS A 337 10.99 -25.69 -0.65
C LYS A 337 9.93 -25.26 -1.66
N LEU A 338 10.02 -24.06 -2.21
CA LEU A 338 9.15 -23.64 -3.32
C LEU A 338 9.38 -24.44 -4.61
N ASN A 339 10.56 -25.07 -4.76
CA ASN A 339 10.98 -25.67 -6.02
C ASN A 339 10.57 -27.14 -6.23
N ASN A 340 9.88 -27.80 -5.29
CA ASN A 340 9.75 -29.27 -5.37
C ASN A 340 8.36 -29.90 -5.15
N GLN A 341 7.29 -29.19 -4.74
CA GLN A 341 5.96 -29.81 -4.55
C GLN A 341 4.81 -28.80 -4.73
N ASN A 342 3.61 -29.27 -5.13
CA ASN A 342 2.35 -28.50 -5.14
C ASN A 342 1.85 -28.06 -3.74
N VAL A 343 2.73 -28.04 -2.73
CA VAL A 343 2.43 -27.72 -1.33
C VAL A 343 3.57 -26.86 -0.81
N ILE A 344 3.23 -25.63 -0.40
CA ILE A 344 4.17 -24.73 0.27
C ILE A 344 4.28 -25.14 1.73
N GLU A 345 5.50 -25.33 2.23
CA GLU A 345 5.73 -25.57 3.64
C GLU A 345 5.71 -24.25 4.41
N LEU A 346 4.63 -24.05 5.17
CA LEU A 346 4.45 -22.89 6.04
C LEU A 346 5.30 -23.06 7.30
N GLU A 347 6.27 -22.18 7.50
CA GLU A 347 7.07 -22.16 8.73
C GLU A 347 6.32 -21.44 9.85
N TRP A 348 5.66 -20.32 9.51
CA TRP A 348 4.81 -19.56 10.43
C TRP A 348 3.71 -18.82 9.67
N GLY A 349 2.54 -18.64 10.28
CA GLY A 349 1.51 -17.80 9.69
C GLY A 349 0.40 -17.42 10.66
N VAL A 350 -0.27 -16.33 10.35
CA VAL A 350 -1.41 -15.81 11.11
C VAL A 350 -2.48 -15.30 10.15
N ARG A 351 -3.73 -15.57 10.49
CA ARG A 351 -4.91 -15.07 9.82
C ARG A 351 -5.50 -13.93 10.64
N ASN A 352 -5.90 -12.89 9.92
CA ASN A 352 -6.60 -11.72 10.41
C ASN A 352 -5.87 -11.02 11.58
N PRO A 353 -4.60 -10.61 11.42
CA PRO A 353 -3.83 -9.99 12.51
C PRO A 353 -4.48 -8.72 13.05
N VAL A 354 -5.22 -7.98 12.22
CA VAL A 354 -6.00 -6.80 12.61
C VAL A 354 -7.01 -7.07 13.75
N ALA A 355 -7.38 -8.33 13.98
CA ALA A 355 -8.23 -8.74 15.11
C ALA A 355 -7.47 -9.05 16.42
N LYS A 356 -6.13 -9.04 16.43
CA LYS A 356 -5.33 -9.07 17.66
C LYS A 356 -5.60 -7.76 18.43
N ALA A 357 -5.84 -7.84 19.74
CA ALA A 357 -6.35 -6.71 20.52
C ALA A 357 -5.47 -5.45 20.42
N SER A 358 -4.15 -5.60 20.46
CA SER A 358 -3.20 -4.51 20.33
C SER A 358 -3.18 -3.90 18.92
N VAL A 359 -3.21 -4.73 17.88
CA VAL A 359 -3.33 -4.31 16.48
C VAL A 359 -4.65 -3.56 16.25
N ALA A 360 -5.75 -4.07 16.80
CA ALA A 360 -7.08 -3.46 16.68
C ALA A 360 -7.12 -2.04 17.26
N HIS A 361 -6.43 -1.77 18.37
CA HIS A 361 -6.31 -0.41 18.91
C HIS A 361 -5.60 0.55 17.95
N ARG A 362 -4.53 0.08 17.29
CA ARG A 362 -3.79 0.87 16.28
C ARG A 362 -4.66 1.11 15.04
N ALA A 363 -5.38 0.08 14.60
CA ALA A 363 -6.29 0.16 13.46
C ALA A 363 -7.43 1.16 13.71
N ILE A 364 -8.08 1.14 14.88
CA ILE A 364 -9.10 2.13 15.28
C ILE A 364 -8.50 3.54 15.26
N PHE A 365 -7.31 3.72 15.84
CA PHE A 365 -6.62 5.02 15.88
C PHE A 365 -6.41 5.61 14.48
N VAL A 366 -6.01 4.76 13.53
CA VAL A 366 -5.79 5.14 12.12
C VAL A 366 -7.12 5.42 11.43
N SER A 367 -8.11 4.52 11.53
CA SER A 367 -9.41 4.67 10.86
C SER A 367 -10.18 5.90 11.33
N ASP A 368 -10.14 6.23 12.64
CA ASP A 368 -10.75 7.45 13.20
C ASP A 368 -10.18 8.74 12.57
N ARG A 369 -8.93 8.72 12.09
CA ARG A 369 -8.25 9.90 11.53
C ARG A 369 -8.33 9.98 10.01
N LEU A 370 -8.22 8.85 9.32
CA LEU A 370 -8.31 8.80 7.86
C LEU A 370 -9.75 8.92 7.35
N ASN A 371 -10.72 8.42 8.12
CA ASN A 371 -12.13 8.41 7.73
C ASN A 371 -13.04 8.53 8.96
N PRO A 372 -13.12 9.72 9.59
CA PRO A 372 -13.86 9.92 10.84
C PRO A 372 -15.34 9.51 10.73
N LYS A 373 -15.88 8.83 11.75
CA LYS A 373 -17.30 8.47 11.85
C LYS A 373 -18.01 9.29 12.93
N PRO A 374 -19.27 9.72 12.72
CA PRO A 374 -20.04 10.42 13.75
C PRO A 374 -20.15 9.67 15.09
N ASN A 375 -20.18 8.33 15.05
CA ASN A 375 -20.26 7.47 16.24
C ASN A 375 -18.92 6.80 16.60
N GLY A 376 -17.82 7.19 15.94
CA GLY A 376 -16.51 6.57 16.09
C GLY A 376 -16.40 5.15 15.51
N TRP A 377 -15.19 4.61 15.49
CA TRP A 377 -14.91 3.28 14.93
C TRP A 377 -15.08 2.11 15.91
N ASN A 378 -15.10 2.36 17.23
CA ASN A 378 -15.10 1.30 18.26
C ASN A 378 -16.22 0.25 18.10
N GLU A 379 -17.47 0.69 17.86
CA GLU A 379 -18.61 -0.23 17.75
C GLU A 379 -18.52 -1.11 16.49
N LEU A 380 -18.09 -0.52 15.36
CA LEU A 380 -17.91 -1.23 14.09
C LEU A 380 -16.78 -2.27 14.19
N PHE A 381 -15.67 -1.91 14.84
CA PHE A 381 -14.54 -2.81 15.04
C PHE A 381 -14.90 -4.00 15.92
N HIS A 382 -15.50 -3.79 17.09
CA HIS A 382 -15.81 -4.87 18.03
C HIS A 382 -16.79 -5.90 17.47
N THR A 383 -17.65 -5.51 16.53
CA THR A 383 -18.69 -6.38 15.97
C THR A 383 -18.26 -7.11 14.69
N HIS A 384 -17.34 -6.55 13.90
CA HIS A 384 -17.02 -7.06 12.56
C HIS A 384 -15.58 -7.56 12.38
N ILE A 385 -14.64 -7.20 13.26
CA ILE A 385 -13.22 -7.55 13.04
C ILE A 385 -12.92 -9.05 13.21
N GLY A 386 -13.80 -9.80 13.89
CA GLY A 386 -13.67 -11.25 14.06
C GLY A 386 -12.55 -11.64 15.03
N SER A 387 -11.87 -12.75 14.76
CA SER A 387 -10.79 -13.29 15.60
C SER A 387 -9.50 -13.51 14.81
N VAL A 388 -8.37 -13.44 15.50
CA VAL A 388 -7.07 -13.89 14.99
C VAL A 388 -7.00 -15.43 15.03
N ALA A 389 -6.31 -16.04 14.07
CA ALA A 389 -6.05 -17.48 14.07
C ALA A 389 -4.66 -17.82 13.52
N TYR A 390 -3.88 -18.60 14.25
CA TYR A 390 -2.56 -19.03 13.81
C TYR A 390 -2.63 -20.22 12.84
N LEU A 391 -1.76 -20.22 11.84
CA LEU A 391 -1.75 -21.16 10.72
C LEU A 391 -0.65 -22.23 10.81
N GLN A 392 0.20 -22.21 11.85
CA GLN A 392 1.43 -23.01 11.96
C GLN A 392 1.27 -24.52 11.66
N THR A 393 2.26 -25.08 10.95
CA THR A 393 2.38 -26.51 10.63
C THR A 393 3.71 -27.11 11.09
N ASN A 394 4.07 -27.03 12.38
CA ASN A 394 5.15 -27.86 12.92
C ASN A 394 4.60 -28.96 13.84
N GLN A 395 4.63 -30.21 13.34
CA GLN A 395 4.24 -31.41 14.09
C GLN A 395 5.29 -31.85 15.13
N ASN A 396 6.48 -31.25 15.15
CA ASN A 396 7.62 -31.73 15.93
C ASN A 396 7.97 -30.89 17.17
N GLU A 397 7.35 -29.73 17.36
CA GLU A 397 7.37 -29.01 18.63
C GLU A 397 5.93 -28.87 19.09
N LYS A 398 5.59 -29.45 20.24
CA LYS A 398 4.28 -29.30 20.87
C LYS A 398 4.24 -27.97 21.62
N PRO A 399 3.42 -26.98 21.24
CA PRO A 399 2.82 -26.11 22.23
C PRO A 399 1.65 -26.89 22.84
N THR A 400 1.62 -26.99 24.17
CA THR A 400 0.45 -27.48 24.91
C THR A 400 -0.70 -26.49 24.80
N PHE A 401 -1.42 -26.50 23.67
CA PHE A 401 -2.71 -25.85 23.56
C PHE A 401 -3.74 -26.80 22.91
N ASN A 402 -4.96 -26.69 23.40
CA ASN A 402 -5.98 -27.74 23.38
C ASN A 402 -6.43 -28.12 21.96
N LYS A 403 -6.50 -29.42 21.69
CA LYS A 403 -6.53 -30.11 20.38
C LYS A 403 -7.86 -30.02 19.59
N SER A 404 -8.55 -28.88 19.57
CA SER A 404 -9.89 -28.79 18.95
C SER A 404 -10.02 -27.96 17.66
N ASN A 405 -9.01 -27.22 17.20
CA ASN A 405 -9.17 -26.31 16.05
C ASN A 405 -8.03 -26.37 15.01
N ILE A 406 -7.69 -27.57 14.51
CA ILE A 406 -6.87 -27.68 13.29
C ILE A 406 -7.82 -28.01 12.13
N ASP A 407 -8.30 -26.97 11.44
CA ASP A 407 -9.02 -27.14 10.16
C ASP A 407 -7.99 -27.40 9.05
N LEU A 408 -7.97 -28.64 8.55
CA LEU A 408 -7.07 -29.14 7.50
C LEU A 408 -7.34 -28.54 6.11
N LYS A 409 -8.00 -27.37 6.03
CA LYS A 409 -8.21 -26.59 4.79
C LYS A 409 -7.05 -25.63 4.46
N ASN A 410 -6.04 -25.52 5.31
CA ASN A 410 -4.88 -24.62 5.14
C ASN A 410 -3.80 -25.22 4.21
N LYS A 411 -4.08 -25.37 2.92
CA LYS A 411 -3.00 -25.44 1.90
C LYS A 411 -2.90 -24.08 1.22
N ILE A 412 -1.79 -23.36 1.43
CA ILE A 412 -1.44 -22.22 0.59
C ILE A 412 -1.01 -22.81 -0.75
N ARG A 413 -1.73 -22.47 -1.81
CA ARG A 413 -1.37 -22.95 -3.16
C ARG A 413 -0.24 -22.05 -3.68
N ILE A 414 0.69 -22.60 -4.45
CA ILE A 414 1.80 -21.82 -5.07
C ILE A 414 1.28 -20.61 -5.85
N GLU A 415 0.09 -20.74 -6.44
CA GLU A 415 -0.63 -19.66 -7.10
C GLU A 415 -1.06 -18.52 -6.15
N ASP A 416 -1.42 -18.80 -4.90
CA ASP A 416 -1.70 -17.76 -3.89
C ASP A 416 -0.40 -17.00 -3.50
N PHE A 417 0.77 -17.61 -3.74
CA PHE A 417 2.10 -17.03 -3.56
C PHE A 417 2.52 -16.08 -4.69
N LYS A 418 2.06 -16.34 -5.93
CA LYS A 418 2.27 -15.44 -7.09
C LYS A 418 1.57 -14.08 -6.91
N TYR A 419 0.65 -13.99 -5.95
CA TYR A 419 -0.15 -12.81 -5.71
C TYR A 419 -0.03 -12.25 -4.30
N LEU A 420 1.08 -12.53 -3.62
CA LEU A 420 1.42 -11.79 -2.42
C LEU A 420 1.39 -10.29 -2.77
N SER A 421 0.63 -9.52 -1.99
CA SER A 421 0.71 -8.07 -2.06
C SER A 421 2.08 -7.66 -1.55
N PHE A 422 2.88 -7.03 -2.40
CA PHE A 422 4.07 -6.29 -2.01
C PHE A 422 3.72 -4.83 -1.82
#